data_AF-A0A6N2BQY4-F1
#
_entry.id   AF-A0A6N2BQY4-F1
#
_cell.length_a   1.000
_cell.length_b   1.000
_cell.length_c   1.000
_cell.angle_alpha   90.00
_cell.angle_beta   90.00
_cell.angle_gamma   90.00
#
_symmetry.space_group_name_H-M   'P 1'
#
loop_
_entity.id
_entity.type
_entity.pdbx_description
1 polymer ?
#
loop_
_entity_poly.entity_id
_entity_poly.type
_entity_poly.pdbx_seq_one_letter_code
_entity_poly.pdbx_strand_id
1 'polypeptide(L)'
;MAAQTYFHLHSLRCLPVPLKIQNPQNQTHRFKRNPVVCKLRVAVIGGGPAGSSAAEALATGGIETFLFERSPATAKPCGGAIPLCMLDEFSIPLNLIDRRVTQMRIVSPSNLVVDFGKTLKPHEFIAMLRREVLDSFLRQRAESSGANLLKALVTNLVVPTSSLEPYVIHYTMDNCQHQLAVDAIIGADGANSRVAKSIKAGNYTTAIAFQERIKLPEDKMGYYENLAEMYIGNDVSPDFYAWVFPKCDHVAVGTGTVCSKSNIKSLQHAIRARVKPKIEGGKVIKVEAHPIPEHPRPVRVRGRVALVGDAAGYVTKCSGEGIYFAAKSGRICGEAIVKASEGGESMINEDDLKREYLRKWDDKYFTTFKFLDVLQKVFYGNNAAREALVELCGDEYVQRMTFDSYLYKKLASGNRWEDAKMVMNTISSLVRCNIMGREVEASAQKILSRV
;
A
#
# COMPACT_ATOMS: atom_id res chain seq x y z
N MET A 1 -10.18 -60.54 31.08
CA MET A 1 -11.36 -59.74 31.47
C MET A 1 -11.95 -59.21 30.16
N ALA A 2 -12.80 -59.95 29.45
CA ALA A 2 -14.25 -60.18 29.72
C ALA A 2 -15.00 -58.83 29.78
N ALA A 3 -16.06 -58.53 29.01
CA ALA A 3 -17.05 -59.30 28.24
C ALA A 3 -17.59 -58.40 27.09
N GLN A 4 -18.02 -58.86 25.89
CA GLN A 4 -19.26 -59.61 25.56
C GLN A 4 -20.52 -58.86 26.07
N THR A 5 -21.62 -58.55 25.33
CA THR A 5 -22.40 -59.25 24.28
C THR A 5 -23.54 -58.23 23.87
N TYR A 6 -24.19 -58.17 22.69
CA TYR A 6 -25.24 -59.06 22.15
C TYR A 6 -25.71 -58.65 20.73
N PHE A 7 -26.13 -59.68 20.00
CA PHE A 7 -26.68 -59.77 18.63
C PHE A 7 -28.11 -59.24 18.48
N HIS A 8 -28.51 -58.84 17.26
CA HIS A 8 -29.62 -59.51 16.56
C HIS A 8 -29.61 -59.28 15.03
N LEU A 9 -29.55 -60.39 14.29
CA LEU A 9 -29.90 -60.53 12.88
C LEU A 9 -31.43 -60.55 12.72
N HIS A 10 -31.92 -60.00 11.62
CA HIS A 10 -33.09 -60.56 10.92
C HIS A 10 -32.84 -60.56 9.40
N SER A 11 -32.70 -61.76 8.86
CA SER A 11 -32.82 -62.09 7.45
C SER A 11 -34.29 -62.32 7.10
N LEU A 12 -34.76 -61.79 5.97
CA LEU A 12 -35.85 -62.40 5.20
C LEU A 12 -35.56 -62.24 3.69
N ARG A 13 -35.48 -63.38 3.00
CA ARG A 13 -35.44 -63.54 1.55
C ARG A 13 -36.83 -64.01 1.05
N CYS A 14 -37.02 -63.85 -0.27
CA CYS A 14 -38.01 -64.47 -1.19
C CYS A 14 -39.34 -63.71 -1.36
N LEU A 15 -39.96 -63.52 -2.54
CA LEU A 15 -39.74 -63.84 -3.98
C LEU A 15 -40.78 -62.99 -4.80
N PRO A 16 -40.82 -62.99 -6.16
CA PRO A 16 -41.26 -61.87 -7.01
C PRO A 16 -42.67 -62.01 -7.64
N VAL A 17 -43.30 -60.90 -8.02
CA VAL A 17 -44.45 -60.85 -8.97
C VAL A 17 -44.57 -59.41 -9.57
N PRO A 18 -45.18 -59.18 -10.75
CA PRO A 18 -44.65 -59.35 -12.10
C PRO A 18 -44.49 -58.02 -12.87
N LEU A 19 -43.71 -58.06 -13.96
CA LEU A 19 -43.62 -57.01 -14.99
C LEU A 19 -45.00 -56.66 -15.57
N LYS A 20 -45.38 -55.39 -15.52
CA LYS A 20 -46.30 -54.78 -16.48
C LYS A 20 -45.50 -53.84 -17.39
N ILE A 21 -45.37 -54.26 -18.64
CA ILE A 21 -44.87 -53.46 -19.75
C ILE A 21 -45.95 -52.45 -20.10
N GLN A 22 -45.71 -51.16 -19.83
CA GLN A 22 -46.36 -50.06 -20.53
C GLN A 22 -45.35 -48.94 -20.75
N ASN A 23 -45.10 -48.64 -22.02
CA ASN A 23 -44.47 -47.42 -22.51
C ASN A 23 -45.16 -47.11 -23.85
N PRO A 24 -45.19 -45.87 -24.38
CA PRO A 24 -44.78 -44.60 -23.77
C PRO A 24 -45.82 -43.46 -24.00
N GLN A 25 -45.93 -42.51 -23.08
CA GLN A 25 -46.36 -41.15 -23.46
C GLN A 25 -45.47 -40.11 -22.82
N ASN A 26 -44.94 -39.24 -23.69
CA ASN A 26 -44.11 -38.09 -23.40
C ASN A 26 -44.62 -37.27 -22.22
N GLN A 27 -43.92 -37.35 -21.09
CA GLN A 27 -43.86 -36.25 -20.14
C GLN A 27 -42.39 -35.83 -20.00
N THR A 28 -42.05 -34.78 -20.75
CA THR A 28 -40.85 -33.98 -20.51
C THR A 28 -40.99 -33.31 -19.15
N HIS A 29 -40.59 -34.02 -18.09
CA HIS A 29 -40.30 -33.38 -16.81
C HIS A 29 -39.11 -32.44 -17.02
N ARG A 30 -39.41 -31.17 -17.33
CA ARG A 30 -38.51 -30.05 -17.11
C ARG A 30 -38.17 -30.07 -15.62
N PHE A 31 -37.03 -30.66 -15.28
CA PHE A 31 -36.33 -30.33 -14.05
C PHE A 31 -36.15 -28.82 -14.05
N LYS A 32 -36.98 -28.11 -13.30
CA LYS A 32 -36.63 -26.75 -12.83
C LYS A 32 -35.40 -26.95 -11.96
N ARG A 33 -34.21 -26.84 -12.55
CA ARG A 33 -33.03 -26.45 -11.79
C ARG A 33 -33.38 -25.09 -11.20
N ASN A 34 -33.71 -25.06 -9.91
CA ASN A 34 -33.50 -23.83 -9.16
C ASN A 34 -32.04 -23.45 -9.45
N PRO A 35 -31.74 -22.29 -10.05
CA PRO A 35 -30.37 -21.85 -10.11
C PRO A 35 -29.96 -21.70 -8.64
N VAL A 36 -29.12 -22.62 -8.17
CA VAL A 36 -28.27 -22.30 -7.03
C VAL A 36 -27.48 -21.11 -7.53
N VAL A 37 -27.87 -19.91 -7.13
CA VAL A 37 -27.09 -18.71 -7.43
C VAL A 37 -25.79 -18.93 -6.68
N CYS A 38 -24.79 -19.42 -7.40
CA CYS A 38 -23.47 -19.61 -6.85
C CYS A 38 -22.94 -18.20 -6.65
N LYS A 39 -22.73 -17.80 -5.39
CA LYS A 39 -22.22 -16.47 -5.06
C LYS A 39 -20.94 -16.20 -5.83
N LEU A 40 -20.77 -14.95 -6.28
CA LEU A 40 -19.58 -14.50 -6.97
C LEU A 40 -18.32 -14.90 -6.19
N ARG A 41 -17.37 -15.53 -6.88
CA ARG A 41 -16.10 -16.00 -6.32
C ARG A 41 -14.99 -15.03 -6.73
N VAL A 42 -14.35 -14.39 -5.76
CA VAL A 42 -13.36 -13.35 -6.03
C VAL A 42 -12.03 -13.70 -5.38
N ALA A 43 -10.96 -13.69 -6.18
CA ALA A 43 -9.62 -13.83 -5.65
C ALA A 43 -8.93 -12.48 -5.47
N VAL A 44 -8.32 -12.28 -4.32
CA VAL A 44 -7.46 -11.15 -4.02
C VAL A 44 -6.02 -11.64 -3.93
N ILE A 45 -5.17 -11.20 -4.84
CA ILE A 45 -3.78 -11.67 -4.95
C ILE A 45 -2.85 -10.69 -4.22
N GLY A 46 -2.35 -11.06 -3.04
CA GLY A 46 -1.45 -10.27 -2.19
C GLY A 46 -2.14 -9.80 -0.90
N GLY A 47 -1.63 -10.20 0.26
CA GLY A 47 -2.16 -9.90 1.60
C GLY A 47 -1.47 -8.74 2.30
N GLY A 48 -1.10 -7.70 1.56
CA GLY A 48 -0.70 -6.41 2.13
C GLY A 48 -1.92 -5.55 2.50
N PRO A 49 -1.74 -4.25 2.82
CA PRO A 49 -2.84 -3.36 3.18
C PRO A 49 -3.93 -3.27 2.12
N ALA A 50 -3.56 -3.23 0.83
CA ALA A 50 -4.53 -3.19 -0.27
C ALA A 50 -5.39 -4.46 -0.34
N GLY A 51 -4.77 -5.63 -0.44
CA GLY A 51 -5.53 -6.86 -0.62
C GLY A 51 -6.30 -7.27 0.63
N SER A 52 -5.76 -7.05 1.82
CA SER A 52 -6.49 -7.32 3.07
C SER A 52 -7.73 -6.44 3.19
N SER A 53 -7.63 -5.15 2.87
CA SER A 53 -8.77 -4.23 2.90
C SER A 53 -9.80 -4.54 1.80
N ALA A 54 -9.35 -5.00 0.64
CA ALA A 54 -10.24 -5.45 -0.42
C ALA A 54 -10.99 -6.73 -0.04
N ALA A 55 -10.27 -7.71 0.51
CA ALA A 55 -10.84 -8.98 0.94
C ALA A 55 -11.83 -8.81 2.09
N GLU A 56 -11.53 -7.95 3.06
CA GLU A 56 -12.45 -7.56 4.12
C GLU A 56 -13.76 -6.99 3.56
N ALA A 57 -13.67 -6.03 2.62
CA ALA A 57 -14.84 -5.40 2.02
C ALA A 57 -15.70 -6.39 1.23
N LEU A 58 -15.07 -7.28 0.45
CA LEU A 58 -15.76 -8.33 -0.30
C LEU A 58 -16.47 -9.31 0.64
N ALA A 59 -15.76 -9.85 1.64
CA ALA A 59 -16.30 -10.84 2.56
C ALA A 59 -17.45 -10.28 3.41
N THR A 60 -17.29 -9.04 3.90
CA THR A 60 -18.37 -8.32 4.61
C THR A 60 -19.60 -8.10 3.73
N GLY A 61 -19.40 -7.89 2.42
CA GLY A 61 -20.45 -7.79 1.42
C GLY A 61 -21.06 -9.13 0.99
N GLY A 62 -20.67 -10.24 1.62
CA GLY A 62 -21.24 -11.57 1.39
C GLY A 62 -20.65 -12.33 0.20
N ILE A 63 -19.56 -11.86 -0.40
CA ILE A 63 -18.88 -12.49 -1.55
C ILE A 63 -17.95 -13.61 -1.10
N GLU A 64 -17.94 -14.74 -1.83
CA GLU A 64 -16.98 -15.82 -1.59
C GLU A 64 -15.57 -15.36 -1.97
N THR A 65 -14.75 -15.08 -0.96
CA THR A 65 -13.48 -14.36 -1.13
C THR A 65 -12.29 -15.26 -0.82
N PHE A 66 -11.28 -15.25 -1.69
CA PHE A 66 -10.01 -15.97 -1.52
C PHE A 66 -8.85 -14.97 -1.47
N LEU A 67 -8.22 -14.80 -0.31
CA LEU A 67 -7.08 -13.90 -0.11
C LEU A 67 -5.78 -14.70 -0.16
N PHE A 68 -4.95 -14.48 -1.18
CA PHE A 68 -3.65 -15.13 -1.33
C PHE A 68 -2.53 -14.28 -0.73
N GLU A 69 -1.71 -14.85 0.16
CA GLU A 69 -0.48 -14.22 0.66
C GLU A 69 0.67 -15.24 0.68
N ARG A 70 1.76 -14.93 -0.03
CA ARG A 70 2.91 -15.82 -0.16
C ARG A 70 3.75 -15.93 1.12
N SER A 71 3.80 -14.89 1.95
CA SER A 71 4.71 -14.81 3.09
C SER A 71 4.13 -13.96 4.21
N PRO A 72 3.10 -14.45 4.94
CA PRO A 72 2.40 -13.69 5.97
C PRO A 72 3.31 -13.16 7.10
N ALA A 73 4.40 -13.86 7.42
CA ALA A 73 5.35 -13.44 8.45
C ALA A 73 6.26 -12.29 8.02
N THR A 74 6.31 -11.98 6.72
CA THR A 74 7.15 -10.91 6.18
C THR A 74 6.32 -9.72 5.76
N ALA A 75 6.94 -8.55 5.73
CA ALA A 75 6.29 -7.34 5.26
C ALA A 75 7.19 -6.58 4.28
N LYS A 76 6.56 -5.83 3.37
CA LYS A 76 7.26 -4.91 2.47
C LYS A 76 8.04 -3.88 3.32
N PRO A 77 9.33 -3.61 3.02
CA PRO A 77 10.10 -2.56 3.65
C PRO A 77 9.40 -1.21 3.56
N CYS A 78 9.26 -0.52 4.68
CA CYS A 78 8.55 0.75 4.74
C CYS A 78 8.92 1.55 5.98
N GLY A 79 8.81 2.87 5.86
CA GLY A 79 8.95 3.82 6.95
C GLY A 79 7.86 3.73 8.01
N GLY A 80 6.68 3.20 7.68
CA GLY A 80 5.62 2.89 8.65
C GLY A 80 4.87 4.10 9.22
N ALA A 81 4.93 5.25 8.56
CA ALA A 81 4.14 6.44 8.91
C ALA A 81 2.70 6.29 8.41
N ILE A 82 1.74 6.42 9.33
CA ILE A 82 0.30 6.26 9.08
C ILE A 82 -0.42 7.56 9.46
N PRO A 83 -1.24 8.13 8.55
CA PRO A 83 -2.03 9.32 8.83
C PRO A 83 -3.21 8.99 9.76
N LEU A 84 -3.67 9.97 10.54
CA LEU A 84 -4.76 9.78 11.51
C LEU A 84 -6.05 9.26 10.87
N CYS A 85 -6.42 9.78 9.70
CA CYS A 85 -7.62 9.31 9.02
C CYS A 85 -7.60 7.81 8.73
N MET A 86 -6.42 7.20 8.55
CA MET A 86 -6.31 5.76 8.36
C MET A 86 -6.59 5.00 9.65
N LEU A 87 -6.17 5.53 10.82
CA LEU A 87 -6.48 4.89 12.10
C LEU A 87 -7.98 4.81 12.30
N ASP A 88 -8.71 5.89 12.00
CA ASP A 88 -10.16 5.95 12.16
C ASP A 88 -10.88 5.10 11.10
N GLU A 89 -10.60 5.37 9.82
CA GLU A 89 -11.28 4.68 8.71
C GLU A 89 -11.05 3.16 8.74
N PHE A 90 -9.88 2.72 9.19
CA PHE A 90 -9.53 1.30 9.27
C PHE A 90 -9.50 0.83 10.72
N SER A 91 -10.14 1.53 11.66
CA SER A 91 -10.29 1.11 13.06
C SER A 91 -9.02 0.45 13.63
N ILE A 92 -7.86 1.05 13.36
CA ILE A 92 -6.56 0.50 13.73
C ILE A 92 -6.38 0.75 15.23
N PRO A 93 -6.23 -0.30 16.05
CA PRO A 93 -6.09 -0.14 17.50
C PRO A 93 -4.85 0.68 17.86
N LEU A 94 -5.02 1.63 18.78
CA LEU A 94 -3.95 2.54 19.18
C LEU A 94 -2.76 1.83 19.85
N ASN A 95 -2.96 0.63 20.40
CA ASN A 95 -1.89 -0.19 20.98
C ASN A 95 -0.95 -0.80 19.92
N LEU A 96 -1.29 -0.74 18.63
CA LEU A 96 -0.37 -1.14 17.55
C LEU A 96 0.62 -0.03 17.17
N ILE A 97 0.42 1.18 17.69
CA ILE A 97 1.29 2.33 17.43
C ILE A 97 2.56 2.20 18.26
N ASP A 98 3.70 2.07 17.58
CA ASP A 98 5.00 1.98 18.25
C ASP A 98 5.46 3.38 18.76
N ARG A 99 5.18 4.44 17.98
CA ARG A 99 5.51 5.85 18.32
C ARG A 99 4.46 6.82 17.80
N ARG A 100 4.21 7.88 18.57
CA ARG A 100 3.38 9.04 18.17
C ARG A 100 4.29 10.21 17.86
N VAL A 101 4.53 10.45 16.58
CA VAL A 101 5.43 11.52 16.13
C VAL A 101 4.65 12.84 16.09
N THR A 102 5.03 13.78 16.95
CA THR A 102 4.48 15.14 17.03
C THR A 102 5.48 16.18 16.54
N GLN A 103 6.71 15.77 16.21
CA GLN A 103 7.74 16.64 15.68
C GLN A 103 8.45 15.96 14.51
N MET A 104 8.69 16.71 13.45
CA MET A 104 9.47 16.29 12.29
C MET A 104 10.59 17.32 12.10
N ARG A 105 11.83 16.87 11.93
CA ARG A 105 12.92 17.76 11.51
C ARG A 105 13.21 17.58 10.04
N ILE A 106 13.14 18.68 9.30
CA ILE A 106 13.50 18.71 7.88
C ILE A 106 14.88 19.35 7.78
N VAL A 107 15.83 18.59 7.25
CA VAL A 107 17.25 18.97 7.15
C VAL A 107 17.60 19.21 5.68
N SER A 108 18.08 20.41 5.38
CA SER A 108 18.42 20.84 4.02
C SER A 108 19.79 20.35 3.55
N PRO A 109 20.14 20.55 2.26
CA PRO A 109 21.47 20.23 1.74
C PRO A 109 22.61 20.86 2.55
N SER A 110 22.48 22.13 2.94
CA SER A 110 23.43 22.91 3.75
C SER A 110 23.33 22.68 5.26
N ASN A 111 22.47 21.76 5.70
CA ASN A 111 22.15 21.45 7.10
C ASN A 111 21.39 22.55 7.84
N LEU A 112 20.63 23.40 7.13
CA LEU A 112 19.56 24.15 7.77
C LEU A 112 18.55 23.15 8.34
N VAL A 113 18.14 23.34 9.59
CA VAL A 113 17.16 22.48 10.27
C VAL A 113 15.91 23.28 10.55
N VAL A 114 14.78 22.75 10.11
CA VAL A 114 13.45 23.29 10.41
C VAL A 114 12.66 22.26 11.21
N ASP A 115 12.15 22.69 12.36
CA ASP A 115 11.16 21.93 13.13
C ASP A 115 9.77 22.11 12.52
N PHE A 116 9.18 20.99 12.11
CA PHE A 116 7.91 20.86 11.41
C PHE A 116 6.94 20.07 12.30
N GLY A 117 5.83 20.68 12.69
CA GLY A 117 4.89 20.11 13.67
C GLY A 117 4.34 21.10 14.68
N LYS A 118 4.75 22.39 14.61
CA LYS A 118 4.34 23.41 15.57
C LYS A 118 2.84 23.73 15.53
N THR A 119 2.19 23.43 14.40
CA THR A 119 0.77 23.68 14.17
C THR A 119 -0.12 22.47 14.42
N LEU A 120 0.44 21.33 14.85
CA LEU A 120 -0.35 20.15 15.22
C LEU A 120 -1.24 20.45 16.42
N LYS A 121 -2.49 20.01 16.34
CA LYS A 121 -3.42 20.07 17.47
C LYS A 121 -3.00 19.03 18.53
N PRO A 122 -3.39 19.17 19.81
CA PRO A 122 -2.94 18.27 20.88
C PRO A 122 -3.23 16.77 20.66
N HIS A 123 -4.27 16.43 19.90
CA HIS A 123 -4.64 15.05 19.58
C HIS A 123 -4.01 14.55 18.27
N GLU A 124 -3.32 15.41 17.52
CA GLU A 124 -2.77 15.09 16.21
C GLU A 124 -1.33 14.58 16.32
N PHE A 125 -1.04 13.51 15.59
CA PHE A 125 0.29 12.93 15.48
C PHE A 125 0.39 12.08 14.22
N ILE A 126 1.61 11.82 13.77
CA ILE A 126 1.88 10.78 12.77
C ILE A 126 2.09 9.46 13.51
N ALA A 127 1.28 8.46 13.20
CA ALA A 127 1.37 7.17 13.85
C ALA A 127 2.46 6.33 13.19
N MET A 128 3.42 5.85 13.98
CA MET A 128 4.50 5.00 13.49
C MET A 128 4.23 3.55 13.84
N LEU A 129 4.08 2.70 12.83
CA LEU A 129 3.79 1.28 12.98
C LEU A 129 4.79 0.42 12.22
N ARG A 130 5.08 -0.77 12.76
CA ARG A 130 5.71 -1.85 12.01
C ARG A 130 4.72 -2.46 11.02
N ARG A 131 5.19 -2.68 9.78
CA ARG A 131 4.34 -3.25 8.71
C ARG A 131 3.94 -4.69 8.98
N GLU A 132 4.80 -5.48 9.60
CA GLU A 132 4.46 -6.85 10.01
C GLU A 132 3.27 -6.90 10.99
N VAL A 133 3.12 -5.89 11.85
CA VAL A 133 2.00 -5.78 12.81
C VAL A 133 0.74 -5.30 12.10
N LEU A 134 0.83 -4.20 11.33
CA LEU A 134 -0.30 -3.62 10.60
C LEU A 134 -0.87 -4.60 9.56
N ASP A 135 -0.01 -5.22 8.75
CA ASP A 135 -0.43 -6.15 7.69
C ASP A 135 -1.07 -7.40 8.33
N SER A 136 -0.54 -7.87 9.46
CA SER A 136 -1.15 -8.99 10.20
C SER A 136 -2.54 -8.64 10.72
N PHE A 137 -2.71 -7.47 11.35
CA PHE A 137 -4.00 -7.00 11.83
C PHE A 137 -5.04 -6.91 10.69
N LEU A 138 -4.70 -6.29 9.57
CA LEU A 138 -5.62 -6.14 8.45
C LEU A 138 -6.01 -7.50 7.83
N ARG A 139 -5.05 -8.44 7.71
CA ARG A 139 -5.34 -9.80 7.22
C ARG A 139 -6.25 -10.58 8.16
N GLN A 140 -5.96 -10.56 9.47
CA GLN A 140 -6.78 -11.24 10.47
C GLN A 140 -8.21 -10.70 10.50
N ARG A 141 -8.36 -9.39 10.30
CA ARG A 141 -9.69 -8.80 10.17
C ARG A 141 -10.42 -9.27 8.91
N ALA A 142 -9.75 -9.32 7.77
CA ALA A 142 -10.34 -9.87 6.55
C ALA A 142 -10.79 -11.34 6.73
N GLU A 143 -9.96 -12.16 7.38
CA GLU A 143 -10.29 -13.55 7.73
C GLU A 143 -11.49 -13.63 8.68
N SER A 144 -11.53 -12.76 9.70
CA SER A 144 -12.64 -12.67 10.66
C SER A 144 -13.96 -12.22 9.99
N SER A 145 -13.89 -11.45 8.92
CA SER A 145 -15.04 -11.08 8.07
C SER A 145 -15.48 -12.19 7.12
N GLY A 146 -14.78 -13.33 7.06
CA GLY A 146 -15.13 -14.50 6.25
C GLY A 146 -14.30 -14.71 4.98
N ALA A 147 -13.20 -13.97 4.78
CA ALA A 147 -12.29 -14.23 3.66
C ALA A 147 -11.45 -15.49 3.90
N ASN A 148 -11.33 -16.35 2.89
CA ASN A 148 -10.47 -17.53 2.94
C ASN A 148 -9.01 -17.13 2.73
N LEU A 149 -8.24 -17.04 3.81
CA LEU A 149 -6.81 -16.73 3.74
C LEU A 149 -6.00 -17.96 3.30
N LEU A 150 -5.44 -17.90 2.10
CA LEU A 150 -4.57 -18.91 1.51
C LEU A 150 -3.11 -18.46 1.61
N LYS A 151 -2.32 -19.17 2.42
CA LYS A 151 -0.87 -18.95 2.56
C LYS A 151 -0.12 -19.56 1.37
N ALA A 152 -0.30 -18.95 0.20
CA ALA A 152 0.10 -19.53 -1.06
C ALA A 152 0.78 -18.52 -1.99
N LEU A 153 1.77 -19.00 -2.76
CA LEU A 153 2.40 -18.24 -3.83
C LEU A 153 1.62 -18.48 -5.11
N VAL A 154 0.99 -17.44 -5.64
CA VAL A 154 0.34 -17.55 -6.94
C VAL A 154 1.41 -17.51 -8.04
N THR A 155 1.37 -18.49 -8.97
CA THR A 155 2.41 -18.78 -9.98
C THR A 155 1.96 -18.46 -11.40
N ASN A 156 0.73 -18.79 -11.79
CA ASN A 156 0.14 -18.35 -13.07
C ASN A 156 -1.31 -17.82 -12.92
N LEU A 157 -1.76 -17.02 -13.87
CA LEU A 157 -3.16 -16.60 -14.03
C LEU A 157 -3.56 -16.83 -15.49
N VAL A 158 -4.55 -17.69 -15.71
CA VAL A 158 -5.17 -17.93 -17.00
C VAL A 158 -6.34 -16.96 -17.16
N VAL A 159 -6.22 -16.07 -18.14
CA VAL A 159 -7.27 -15.13 -18.53
C VAL A 159 -8.18 -15.81 -19.56
N PRO A 160 -9.51 -15.87 -19.33
CA PRO A 160 -10.42 -16.53 -20.25
C PRO A 160 -10.51 -15.78 -21.58
N THR A 161 -10.81 -16.50 -22.66
CA THR A 161 -11.06 -15.91 -23.98
C THR A 161 -12.49 -15.38 -24.11
N SER A 162 -13.43 -15.99 -23.36
CA SER A 162 -14.83 -15.58 -23.29
C SER A 162 -15.13 -14.82 -21.99
N SER A 163 -16.02 -13.83 -22.06
CA SER A 163 -16.50 -13.10 -20.88
C SER A 163 -17.39 -13.95 -19.95
N LEU A 164 -17.78 -15.16 -20.34
CA LEU A 164 -18.61 -16.04 -19.50
C LEU A 164 -17.82 -17.11 -18.75
N GLU A 165 -16.54 -17.29 -19.09
CA GLU A 165 -15.68 -18.30 -18.47
C GLU A 165 -14.96 -17.76 -17.23
N PRO A 166 -14.68 -18.60 -16.21
CA PRO A 166 -13.95 -18.18 -15.04
C PRO A 166 -12.46 -17.95 -15.33
N TYR A 167 -11.82 -17.16 -14.49
CA TYR A 167 -10.36 -17.08 -14.42
C TYR A 167 -9.83 -18.30 -13.67
N VAL A 168 -8.69 -18.85 -14.09
CA VAL A 168 -8.02 -19.95 -13.38
C VAL A 168 -6.72 -19.47 -12.77
N ILE A 169 -6.62 -19.61 -11.45
CA ILE A 169 -5.46 -19.21 -10.66
C ILE A 169 -4.64 -20.45 -10.36
N HIS A 170 -3.38 -20.46 -10.78
CA HIS A 170 -2.42 -21.49 -10.39
C HIS A 170 -1.58 -20.97 -9.23
N TYR A 171 -1.41 -21.80 -8.20
CA TYR A 171 -0.66 -21.42 -7.01
C TYR A 171 0.06 -22.62 -6.38
N THR A 172 1.11 -22.31 -5.63
CA THR A 172 1.84 -23.26 -4.81
C THR A 172 1.48 -23.06 -3.35
N MET A 173 1.11 -24.13 -2.67
CA MET A 173 0.91 -24.20 -1.22
C MET A 173 1.55 -25.50 -0.74
N ASP A 174 2.36 -25.45 0.33
CA ASP A 174 3.06 -26.61 0.88
C ASP A 174 3.84 -27.43 -0.16
N ASN A 175 4.50 -26.72 -1.10
CA ASN A 175 5.22 -27.28 -2.25
C ASN A 175 4.38 -28.08 -3.25
N CYS A 176 3.05 -28.08 -3.13
CA CYS A 176 2.12 -28.67 -4.08
C CYS A 176 1.52 -27.62 -5.02
N GLN A 177 1.27 -28.01 -6.27
CA GLN A 177 0.57 -27.17 -7.25
C GLN A 177 -0.93 -27.35 -7.13
N HIS A 178 -1.65 -26.24 -7.11
CA HIS A 178 -3.10 -26.19 -7.02
C HIS A 178 -3.68 -25.23 -8.06
N GLN A 179 -4.99 -25.38 -8.31
CA GLN A 179 -5.74 -24.52 -9.19
C GLN A 179 -7.05 -24.09 -8.51
N LEU A 180 -7.49 -22.86 -8.77
CA LEU A 180 -8.75 -22.33 -8.31
C LEU A 180 -9.41 -21.51 -9.42
N ALA A 181 -10.63 -21.90 -9.80
CA ALA A 181 -11.47 -21.12 -10.71
C ALA A 181 -12.21 -20.04 -9.91
N VAL A 182 -12.18 -18.79 -10.40
CA VAL A 182 -12.88 -17.64 -9.80
C VAL A 182 -13.50 -16.75 -10.87
N ASP A 183 -14.47 -15.93 -10.48
CA ASP A 183 -15.21 -15.08 -11.40
C ASP A 183 -14.51 -13.74 -11.61
N ALA A 184 -13.90 -13.16 -10.57
CA ALA A 184 -13.17 -11.89 -10.65
C ALA A 184 -11.87 -11.91 -9.85
N ILE A 185 -10.97 -10.97 -10.17
CA ILE A 185 -9.65 -10.88 -9.53
C ILE A 185 -9.33 -9.44 -9.13
N ILE A 186 -8.84 -9.26 -7.90
CA ILE A 186 -8.18 -8.05 -7.45
C ILE A 186 -6.68 -8.32 -7.35
N GLY A 187 -5.88 -7.67 -8.20
CA GLY A 187 -4.43 -7.68 -8.14
C GLY A 187 -3.91 -6.68 -7.10
N ALA A 188 -3.45 -7.18 -5.96
CA ALA A 188 -2.86 -6.44 -4.85
C ALA A 188 -1.42 -6.88 -4.55
N ASP A 189 -0.75 -7.49 -5.55
CA ASP A 189 0.52 -8.22 -5.44
C ASP A 189 1.76 -7.33 -5.62
N GLY A 190 1.62 -6.07 -5.21
CA GLY A 190 2.73 -5.13 -5.06
C GLY A 190 3.32 -4.62 -6.38
N ALA A 191 4.49 -3.97 -6.25
CA ALA A 191 5.11 -3.26 -7.37
C ALA A 191 5.61 -4.19 -8.50
N ASN A 192 5.76 -5.48 -8.22
CA ASN A 192 6.16 -6.51 -9.19
C ASN A 192 4.98 -7.37 -9.66
N SER A 193 3.77 -6.82 -9.60
CA SER A 193 2.50 -7.49 -9.86
C SER A 193 2.54 -8.42 -11.08
N ARG A 194 2.23 -9.70 -10.82
CA ARG A 194 2.05 -10.73 -11.84
C ARG A 194 0.65 -10.64 -12.44
N VAL A 195 -0.35 -10.27 -11.65
CA VAL A 195 -1.71 -9.99 -12.16
C VAL A 195 -1.66 -8.90 -13.24
N ALA A 196 -0.94 -7.80 -12.99
CA ALA A 196 -0.74 -6.73 -13.96
C ALA A 196 -0.08 -7.22 -15.25
N LYS A 197 0.89 -8.14 -15.16
CA LYS A 197 1.53 -8.75 -16.35
C LYS A 197 0.54 -9.61 -17.14
N SER A 198 -0.23 -10.46 -16.47
CA SER A 198 -1.22 -11.34 -17.11
C SER A 198 -2.28 -10.57 -17.88
N ILE A 199 -2.72 -9.42 -17.37
CA ILE A 199 -3.67 -8.57 -18.08
C ILE A 199 -3.00 -7.55 -19.02
N LYS A 200 -1.69 -7.62 -19.25
CA LYS A 200 -0.90 -6.67 -20.06
C LYS A 200 -1.19 -5.20 -19.69
N ALA A 201 -1.04 -4.88 -18.39
CA ALA A 201 -1.42 -3.60 -17.80
C ALA A 201 -0.54 -2.39 -18.22
N GLY A 202 0.53 -2.62 -18.97
CA GLY A 202 1.59 -1.64 -19.22
C GLY A 202 2.52 -1.48 -18.01
N ASN A 203 3.67 -0.85 -18.20
CA ASN A 203 4.68 -0.63 -17.16
C ASN A 203 4.52 0.75 -16.50
N TYR A 204 5.17 0.93 -15.35
CA TYR A 204 5.43 2.23 -14.75
C TYR A 204 6.91 2.39 -14.39
N THR A 205 7.30 3.63 -14.12
CA THR A 205 8.59 3.93 -13.49
C THR A 205 8.53 3.64 -12.00
N THR A 206 9.64 3.18 -11.43
CA THR A 206 9.79 2.94 -9.99
C THR A 206 10.95 3.72 -9.40
N ALA A 207 10.82 4.21 -8.18
CA ALA A 207 11.96 4.46 -7.29
C ALA A 207 12.45 3.14 -6.69
N ILE A 208 13.70 3.11 -6.24
CA ILE A 208 14.17 2.11 -5.27
C ILE A 208 14.24 2.78 -3.90
N ALA A 209 13.56 2.21 -2.91
CA ALA A 209 13.77 2.55 -1.51
C ALA A 209 14.69 1.53 -0.87
N PHE A 210 15.62 2.00 -0.05
CA PHE A 210 16.58 1.19 0.71
C PHE A 210 16.60 1.69 2.15
N GLN A 211 16.56 0.78 3.12
CA GLN A 211 16.64 1.14 4.52
C GLN A 211 17.35 0.09 5.37
N GLU A 212 17.91 0.55 6.47
CA GLU A 212 18.42 -0.25 7.57
C GLU A 212 17.52 -0.03 8.79
N ARG A 213 17.11 -1.13 9.43
CA ARG A 213 16.56 -1.07 10.79
C ARG A 213 17.72 -1.13 11.76
N ILE A 214 17.90 -0.08 12.56
CA ILE A 214 19.01 0.06 13.49
C ILE A 214 18.44 0.10 14.91
N LYS A 215 18.63 -0.99 15.67
CA LYS A 215 18.28 -1.06 17.09
C LYS A 215 19.21 -0.15 17.87
N LEU A 216 18.66 0.77 18.65
CA LEU A 216 19.44 1.77 19.38
C LEU A 216 19.46 1.45 20.88
N PRO A 217 20.49 1.91 21.60
CA PRO A 217 20.47 2.04 23.06
C PRO A 217 19.27 2.88 23.54
N GLU A 218 18.83 2.67 24.79
CA GLU A 218 17.62 3.32 25.34
C GLU A 218 17.73 4.85 25.41
N ASP A 219 18.91 5.37 25.80
CA ASP A 219 19.20 6.80 25.83
C ASP A 219 19.08 7.45 24.45
N LYS A 220 19.55 6.76 23.40
CA LYS A 220 19.43 7.21 22.01
C LYS A 220 18.00 7.07 21.47
N MET A 221 17.24 6.06 21.92
CA MET A 221 15.82 5.94 21.58
C MET A 221 14.98 7.06 22.19
N GLY A 222 15.36 7.58 23.36
CA GLY A 222 14.67 8.73 24.00
C GLY A 222 14.65 9.98 23.11
N TYR A 223 15.72 10.25 22.36
CA TYR A 223 15.76 11.35 21.38
C TYR A 223 14.70 11.20 20.28
N TYR A 224 14.30 9.97 19.95
CA TYR A 224 13.28 9.67 18.94
C TYR A 224 11.93 9.23 19.55
N GLU A 225 11.62 9.69 20.77
CA GLU A 225 10.34 9.38 21.43
C GLU A 225 9.13 9.89 20.63
N ASN A 226 9.19 11.13 20.14
CA ASN A 226 8.13 11.77 19.36
C ASN A 226 8.66 12.50 18.10
N LEU A 227 9.91 12.24 17.72
CA LEU A 227 10.63 12.90 16.64
C LEU A 227 10.86 11.97 15.46
N ALA A 228 10.58 12.44 14.25
CA ALA A 228 11.06 11.85 13.00
C ALA A 228 11.95 12.86 12.25
N GLU A 229 12.83 12.38 11.36
CA GLU A 229 13.72 13.26 10.60
C GLU A 229 13.64 12.94 9.11
N MET A 230 13.67 14.00 8.30
CA MET A 230 13.72 13.96 6.85
C MET A 230 14.92 14.77 6.36
N TYR A 231 15.72 14.18 5.48
CA TYR A 231 16.94 14.75 4.94
C TYR A 231 16.78 14.92 3.44
N ILE A 232 16.96 16.15 2.95
CA ILE A 232 16.82 16.48 1.54
C ILE A 232 18.17 16.96 1.01
N GLY A 233 18.62 16.40 -0.12
CA GLY A 233 19.86 16.82 -0.75
C GLY A 233 20.45 15.75 -1.67
N ASN A 234 21.12 16.18 -2.73
CA ASN A 234 21.69 15.28 -3.74
C ASN A 234 22.64 14.22 -3.19
N ASP A 235 23.32 14.49 -2.07
CA ASP A 235 24.26 13.58 -1.42
C ASP A 235 23.57 12.39 -0.75
N VAL A 236 22.34 12.56 -0.27
CA VAL A 236 21.55 11.51 0.39
C VAL A 236 20.43 10.96 -0.48
N SER A 237 19.85 11.80 -1.36
CA SER A 237 18.82 11.43 -2.31
C SER A 237 18.66 12.51 -3.41
N PRO A 238 19.01 12.20 -4.68
CA PRO A 238 19.05 13.19 -5.76
C PRO A 238 17.69 13.59 -6.34
N ASP A 239 16.61 12.89 -6.00
CA ASP A 239 15.27 13.09 -6.57
C ASP A 239 14.15 12.67 -5.61
N PHE A 240 14.51 12.33 -4.37
CA PHE A 240 13.61 11.97 -3.30
C PHE A 240 14.18 12.53 -1.97
N TYR A 241 13.97 11.85 -0.85
CA TYR A 241 14.55 12.20 0.43
C TYR A 241 15.07 10.96 1.18
N ALA A 242 15.90 11.20 2.19
CA ALA A 242 16.31 10.21 3.17
C ALA A 242 15.59 10.44 4.51
N TRP A 243 15.45 9.42 5.34
CA TRP A 243 14.63 9.47 6.55
C TRP A 243 15.27 8.77 7.75
N VAL A 244 14.89 9.21 8.94
CA VAL A 244 15.05 8.48 10.21
C VAL A 244 13.70 8.41 10.90
N PHE A 245 13.11 7.22 10.88
CA PHE A 245 11.74 7.00 11.33
C PHE A 245 11.68 6.04 12.50
N PRO A 246 11.24 6.48 13.68
CA PRO A 246 11.30 5.64 14.87
C PRO A 246 10.21 4.58 14.92
N LYS A 247 10.51 3.54 15.69
CA LYS A 247 9.63 2.42 16.06
C LYS A 247 9.82 2.16 17.57
N CYS A 248 9.47 0.96 18.03
CA CYS A 248 9.44 0.65 19.46
C CYS A 248 10.84 0.59 20.09
N ASP A 249 11.82 0.01 19.39
CA ASP A 249 13.18 -0.21 19.90
C ASP A 249 14.29 0.08 18.87
N HIS A 250 13.90 0.60 17.70
CA HIS A 250 14.81 0.88 16.60
C HIS A 250 14.32 2.06 15.77
N VAL A 251 15.21 2.55 14.92
CA VAL A 251 14.90 3.51 13.86
C VAL A 251 15.05 2.83 12.50
N ALA A 252 14.22 3.22 11.53
CA ALA A 252 14.44 2.94 10.12
C ALA A 252 15.22 4.11 9.52
N VAL A 253 16.48 3.88 9.16
CA VAL A 253 17.33 4.85 8.45
C VAL A 253 17.38 4.45 6.98
N GLY A 254 16.86 5.28 6.10
CA GLY A 254 16.75 4.91 4.69
C GLY A 254 16.81 6.09 3.72
N THR A 255 16.85 5.75 2.45
CA THR A 255 16.82 6.67 1.32
C THR A 255 16.09 6.06 0.13
N GLY A 256 15.62 6.90 -0.79
CA GLY A 256 15.02 6.50 -2.05
C GLY A 256 15.62 7.23 -3.24
N THR A 257 15.53 6.65 -4.44
CA THR A 257 15.84 7.36 -5.69
C THR A 257 15.17 6.72 -6.90
N VAL A 258 14.76 7.53 -7.88
CA VAL A 258 14.28 7.07 -9.20
C VAL A 258 15.43 7.03 -10.20
N CYS A 259 16.26 8.07 -10.23
CA CYS A 259 17.27 8.30 -11.26
C CYS A 259 18.62 7.63 -10.98
N SER A 260 18.94 7.34 -9.70
CA SER A 260 20.29 6.91 -9.28
C SER A 260 20.30 5.51 -8.63
N LYS A 261 19.51 4.59 -9.16
CA LYS A 261 19.29 3.26 -8.54
C LYS A 261 20.58 2.46 -8.29
N SER A 262 21.57 2.58 -9.18
CA SER A 262 22.89 1.93 -9.03
C SER A 262 23.68 2.47 -7.84
N ASN A 263 23.46 3.72 -7.44
CA ASN A 263 24.17 4.39 -6.35
C ASN A 263 23.45 4.28 -5.00
N ILE A 264 22.35 3.51 -4.91
CA ILE A 264 21.51 3.45 -3.70
C ILE A 264 22.29 3.08 -2.44
N LYS A 265 23.32 2.24 -2.53
CA LYS A 265 24.18 1.88 -1.40
C LYS A 265 25.08 3.04 -0.95
N SER A 266 25.60 3.83 -1.89
CA SER A 266 26.39 5.02 -1.60
C SER A 266 25.53 6.10 -0.94
N LEU A 267 24.30 6.29 -1.44
CA LEU A 267 23.31 7.19 -0.83
C LEU A 267 22.95 6.73 0.59
N GLN A 268 22.75 5.42 0.82
CA GLN A 268 22.53 4.87 2.16
C GLN A 268 23.73 5.15 3.08
N HIS A 269 24.96 5.00 2.58
CA HIS A 269 26.16 5.30 3.36
C HIS A 269 26.22 6.79 3.74
N ALA A 270 25.85 7.68 2.82
CA ALA A 270 25.82 9.12 3.06
C ALA A 270 24.81 9.50 4.16
N ILE A 271 23.57 9.00 4.11
CA ILE A 271 22.61 9.26 5.20
C ILE A 271 23.11 8.66 6.52
N ARG A 272 23.68 7.45 6.51
CA ARG A 272 24.25 6.82 7.71
C ARG A 272 25.37 7.67 8.32
N ALA A 273 26.19 8.32 7.48
CA ALA A 273 27.20 9.27 7.92
C ALA A 273 26.60 10.53 8.56
N ARG A 274 25.58 11.14 7.91
CA ARG A 274 24.88 12.32 8.45
C ARG A 274 24.25 12.09 9.84
N VAL A 275 23.80 10.87 10.12
CA VAL A 275 23.09 10.54 11.37
C VAL A 275 23.97 9.81 12.40
N LYS A 276 25.26 9.61 12.11
CA LYS A 276 26.18 8.79 12.91
C LYS A 276 26.13 9.09 14.43
N PRO A 277 26.17 10.35 14.91
CA PRO A 277 26.12 10.63 16.36
C PRO A 277 24.81 10.19 17.04
N LYS A 278 23.71 10.16 16.27
CA LYS A 278 22.35 9.82 16.74
C LYS A 278 22.12 8.31 16.78
N ILE A 279 22.84 7.55 15.95
CA ILE A 279 22.76 6.08 15.87
C ILE A 279 23.96 5.37 16.48
N GLU A 280 24.81 6.09 17.20
CA GLU A 280 25.99 5.54 17.87
C GLU A 280 25.61 4.43 18.87
N GLY A 281 26.39 3.36 18.90
CA GLY A 281 26.08 2.14 19.67
C GLY A 281 24.94 1.30 19.07
N GLY A 282 24.32 1.75 17.98
CA GLY A 282 23.23 1.04 17.31
C GLY A 282 23.69 -0.21 16.56
N LYS A 283 22.83 -1.24 16.53
CA LYS A 283 23.04 -2.49 15.79
C LYS A 283 22.07 -2.58 14.62
N VAL A 284 22.60 -2.78 13.40
CA VAL A 284 21.78 -3.08 12.22
C VAL A 284 21.15 -4.46 12.43
N ILE A 285 19.83 -4.50 12.51
CA ILE A 285 19.06 -5.75 12.69
C ILE A 285 18.43 -6.24 11.38
N LYS A 286 18.28 -5.35 10.38
CA LYS A 286 17.72 -5.71 9.08
C LYS A 286 18.15 -4.71 8.01
N VAL A 287 18.44 -5.22 6.82
CA VAL A 287 18.72 -4.42 5.62
C VAL A 287 17.68 -4.77 4.58
N GLU A 288 17.06 -3.76 3.99
CA GLU A 288 15.84 -3.93 3.22
C GLU A 288 15.81 -3.02 2.00
N ALA A 289 15.27 -3.50 0.88
CA ALA A 289 15.03 -2.69 -0.31
C ALA A 289 13.74 -3.08 -1.01
N HIS A 290 13.04 -2.11 -1.60
CA HIS A 290 11.83 -2.39 -2.38
C HIS A 290 11.56 -1.33 -3.46
N PRO A 291 11.08 -1.73 -4.65
CA PRO A 291 10.62 -0.76 -5.63
C PRO A 291 9.35 -0.04 -5.17
N ILE A 292 9.28 1.26 -5.45
CA ILE A 292 8.10 2.11 -5.21
C ILE A 292 7.61 2.60 -6.56
N PRO A 293 6.37 2.31 -6.98
CA PRO A 293 5.85 2.84 -8.23
C PRO A 293 5.66 4.35 -8.13
N GLU A 294 6.02 5.08 -9.18
CA GLU A 294 5.91 6.54 -9.18
C GLU A 294 4.59 7.01 -9.75
N HIS A 295 3.94 6.24 -10.61
CA HIS A 295 2.67 6.67 -11.22
C HIS A 295 1.75 5.49 -11.50
N PRO A 296 0.44 5.76 -11.69
CA PRO A 296 -0.49 4.72 -12.06
C PRO A 296 -0.10 4.01 -13.36
N ARG A 297 -0.46 2.73 -13.48
CA ARG A 297 -0.33 2.00 -14.75
C ARG A 297 -1.29 2.55 -15.81
N PRO A 298 -0.95 2.43 -17.10
CA PRO A 298 -1.86 2.79 -18.19
C PRO A 298 -3.21 2.05 -18.10
N VAL A 299 -3.18 0.77 -17.71
CA VAL A 299 -4.38 -0.05 -17.55
C VAL A 299 -4.46 -0.55 -16.12
N ARG A 300 -5.58 -0.26 -15.46
CA ARG A 300 -5.84 -0.61 -14.05
C ARG A 300 -7.02 -1.54 -13.88
N VAL A 301 -7.84 -1.68 -14.93
CA VAL A 301 -8.99 -2.57 -15.02
C VAL A 301 -8.98 -3.20 -16.42
N ARG A 302 -9.18 -4.52 -16.51
CA ARG A 302 -9.36 -5.26 -17.77
C ARG A 302 -10.16 -6.54 -17.53
N GLY A 303 -11.23 -6.75 -18.29
CA GLY A 303 -12.22 -7.78 -18.00
C GLY A 303 -12.76 -7.62 -16.58
N ARG A 304 -12.87 -8.71 -15.83
CA ARG A 304 -13.23 -8.71 -14.41
C ARG A 304 -11.99 -8.70 -13.50
N VAL A 305 -10.91 -8.06 -13.94
CA VAL A 305 -9.68 -7.90 -13.16
C VAL A 305 -9.46 -6.41 -12.86
N ALA A 306 -9.24 -6.08 -11.60
CA ALA A 306 -8.86 -4.75 -11.14
C ALA A 306 -7.51 -4.78 -10.40
N LEU A 307 -6.69 -3.74 -10.56
CA LEU A 307 -5.44 -3.56 -9.81
C LEU A 307 -5.66 -2.53 -8.70
N VAL A 308 -5.03 -2.73 -7.54
CA VAL A 308 -5.08 -1.82 -6.38
C VAL A 308 -3.69 -1.58 -5.79
N GLY A 309 -3.54 -0.53 -4.97
CA GLY A 309 -2.29 -0.16 -4.31
C GLY A 309 -1.10 -0.07 -5.27
N ASP A 310 0.06 -0.60 -4.85
CA ASP A 310 1.29 -0.59 -5.65
C ASP A 310 1.12 -1.28 -7.01
N ALA A 311 0.29 -2.32 -7.12
CA ALA A 311 0.06 -3.02 -8.38
C ALA A 311 -0.58 -2.09 -9.42
N ALA A 312 -1.45 -1.16 -8.97
CA ALA A 312 -2.03 -0.11 -9.79
C ALA A 312 -1.13 1.13 -9.94
N GLY A 313 -0.11 1.28 -9.10
CA GLY A 313 0.78 2.44 -9.05
C GLY A 313 0.27 3.60 -8.19
N TYR A 314 -0.48 3.31 -7.13
CA TYR A 314 -1.08 4.31 -6.25
C TYR A 314 -0.18 4.70 -5.08
N VAL A 315 0.96 5.30 -5.41
CA VAL A 315 1.87 5.92 -4.46
C VAL A 315 2.10 7.38 -4.86
N THR A 316 2.19 8.27 -3.89
CA THR A 316 2.36 9.70 -4.14
C THR A 316 3.84 10.08 -4.32
N LYS A 317 4.17 10.75 -5.42
CA LYS A 317 5.56 11.02 -5.83
C LYS A 317 6.40 11.93 -4.93
N CYS A 318 5.80 12.78 -4.12
CA CYS A 318 6.57 13.67 -3.23
C CYS A 318 6.93 13.00 -1.89
N SER A 319 6.01 12.22 -1.33
CA SER A 319 6.13 11.63 0.01
C SER A 319 6.40 10.13 0.03
N GLY A 320 6.38 9.45 -1.14
CA GLY A 320 6.46 7.99 -1.24
C GLY A 320 5.38 7.25 -0.44
N GLU A 321 4.31 7.94 -0.07
CA GLU A 321 3.27 7.39 0.77
C GLU A 321 2.37 6.46 -0.05
N GLY A 322 2.33 5.20 0.37
CA GLY A 322 1.51 4.18 -0.29
C GLY A 322 0.53 3.45 0.62
N ILE A 323 0.73 3.43 1.95
CA ILE A 323 -0.02 2.52 2.82
C ILE A 323 -1.52 2.88 2.85
N TYR A 324 -1.85 4.15 3.11
CA TYR A 324 -3.23 4.61 3.10
C TYR A 324 -3.88 4.41 1.73
N PHE A 325 -3.22 4.84 0.66
CA PHE A 325 -3.75 4.71 -0.71
C PHE A 325 -3.91 3.25 -1.14
N ALA A 326 -3.01 2.35 -0.70
CA ALA A 326 -3.14 0.92 -0.88
C ALA A 326 -4.40 0.38 -0.18
N ALA A 327 -4.52 0.59 1.12
CA ALA A 327 -5.68 0.13 1.90
C ALA A 327 -7.00 0.71 1.35
N LYS A 328 -7.00 2.01 1.04
CA LYS A 328 -8.18 2.72 0.54
C LYS A 328 -8.60 2.28 -0.86
N SER A 329 -7.67 2.09 -1.79
CA SER A 329 -7.99 1.56 -3.13
C SER A 329 -8.51 0.14 -3.05
N GLY A 330 -7.93 -0.69 -2.18
CA GLY A 330 -8.40 -2.03 -1.90
C GLY A 330 -9.87 -2.04 -1.44
N ARG A 331 -10.18 -1.27 -0.39
CA ARG A 331 -11.54 -1.15 0.14
C ARG A 331 -12.53 -0.64 -0.91
N ILE A 332 -12.22 0.46 -1.61
CA ILE A 332 -13.10 1.01 -2.66
C ILE A 332 -13.34 -0.03 -3.76
N CYS A 333 -12.31 -0.79 -4.16
CA CYS A 333 -12.48 -1.84 -5.18
C CYS A 333 -13.36 -2.99 -4.69
N GLY A 334 -13.20 -3.43 -3.43
CA GLY A 334 -14.04 -4.48 -2.85
C GLY A 334 -15.50 -4.03 -2.75
N GLU A 335 -15.75 -2.84 -2.20
CA GLU A 335 -17.09 -2.22 -2.12
C GLU A 335 -17.72 -2.04 -3.51
N ALA A 336 -16.93 -1.67 -4.52
CA ALA A 336 -17.38 -1.54 -5.90
C ALA A 336 -17.86 -2.87 -6.48
N ILE A 337 -17.13 -3.96 -6.24
CA ILE A 337 -17.53 -5.30 -6.69
C ILE A 337 -18.79 -5.75 -5.96
N VAL A 338 -18.87 -5.56 -4.63
CA VAL A 338 -20.09 -5.86 -3.85
C VAL A 338 -21.29 -5.13 -4.41
N LYS A 339 -21.16 -3.83 -4.67
CA LYS A 339 -22.24 -3.02 -5.23
C LYS A 339 -22.64 -3.47 -6.64
N ALA A 340 -21.66 -3.67 -7.52
CA ALA A 340 -21.92 -4.02 -8.92
C ALA A 340 -22.50 -5.43 -9.08
N SER A 341 -22.16 -6.35 -8.18
CA SER A 341 -22.64 -7.73 -8.17
C SER A 341 -23.91 -7.93 -7.35
N GLU A 342 -24.51 -6.87 -6.80
CA GLU A 342 -25.68 -6.95 -5.92
C GLU A 342 -25.45 -7.89 -4.72
N GLY A 343 -24.28 -7.80 -4.08
CA GLY A 343 -23.90 -8.68 -2.97
C GLY A 343 -23.40 -10.07 -3.42
N GLY A 344 -23.04 -10.22 -4.69
CA GLY A 344 -22.52 -11.47 -5.27
C GLY A 344 -23.57 -12.31 -6.01
N GLU A 345 -24.80 -11.81 -6.17
CA GLU A 345 -25.89 -12.48 -6.89
C GLU A 345 -25.76 -12.36 -8.42
N SER A 346 -25.01 -11.36 -8.90
CA SER A 346 -24.83 -11.05 -10.32
C SER A 346 -23.36 -11.02 -10.74
N MET A 347 -23.08 -11.46 -11.97
CA MET A 347 -21.75 -11.36 -12.58
C MET A 347 -21.43 -9.90 -12.93
N ILE A 348 -20.21 -9.45 -12.64
CA ILE A 348 -19.73 -8.11 -13.01
C ILE A 348 -19.06 -8.11 -14.38
N ASN A 349 -18.88 -6.95 -15.00
CA ASN A 349 -18.05 -6.78 -16.19
C ASN A 349 -17.01 -5.65 -16.03
N GLU A 350 -16.24 -5.39 -17.09
CA GLU A 350 -15.19 -4.37 -17.08
C GLU A 350 -15.75 -2.95 -16.84
N ASP A 351 -16.91 -2.65 -17.39
CA ASP A 351 -17.54 -1.33 -17.27
C ASP A 351 -18.08 -1.09 -15.87
N ASP A 352 -18.51 -2.13 -15.17
CA ASP A 352 -18.87 -2.04 -13.76
C ASP A 352 -17.66 -1.68 -12.89
N LEU A 353 -16.51 -2.33 -13.10
CA LEU A 353 -15.28 -2.00 -12.40
C LEU A 353 -14.78 -0.59 -12.74
N LYS A 354 -14.88 -0.16 -14.00
CA LYS A 354 -14.56 1.21 -14.39
C LYS A 354 -15.47 2.23 -13.70
N ARG A 355 -16.78 1.99 -13.70
CA ARG A 355 -17.79 2.90 -13.17
C ARG A 355 -17.75 2.98 -11.64
N GLU A 356 -17.71 1.84 -10.96
CA GLU A 356 -17.89 1.76 -9.52
C GLU A 356 -16.60 1.86 -8.73
N TYR A 357 -15.46 1.45 -9.31
CA TYR A 357 -14.14 1.53 -8.68
C TYR A 357 -13.28 2.63 -9.31
N LEU A 358 -12.92 2.50 -10.59
CA LEU A 358 -11.87 3.32 -11.19
C LEU A 358 -12.23 4.81 -11.20
N ARG A 359 -13.46 5.12 -11.63
CA ARG A 359 -13.99 6.50 -11.62
C ARG A 359 -14.03 7.08 -10.21
N LYS A 360 -14.54 6.34 -9.22
CA LYS A 360 -14.58 6.82 -7.83
C LYS A 360 -13.19 7.10 -7.26
N TRP A 361 -12.22 6.26 -7.59
CA TRP A 361 -10.83 6.47 -7.22
C TRP A 361 -10.26 7.74 -7.85
N ASP A 362 -10.42 7.86 -9.17
CA ASP A 362 -9.87 8.98 -9.95
C ASP A 362 -10.54 10.31 -9.55
N ASP A 363 -11.87 10.36 -9.45
CA ASP A 363 -12.62 11.55 -9.02
C ASP A 363 -12.15 12.03 -7.63
N LYS A 364 -11.77 11.10 -6.75
CA LYS A 364 -11.32 11.43 -5.39
C LYS A 364 -9.86 11.85 -5.30
N TYR A 365 -8.96 11.19 -6.04
CA TYR A 365 -7.51 11.32 -5.80
C TYR A 365 -6.70 11.86 -6.97
N PHE A 366 -7.26 11.95 -8.17
CA PHE A 366 -6.51 12.41 -9.36
C PHE A 366 -5.86 13.78 -9.14
N THR A 367 -6.64 14.75 -8.65
CA THR A 367 -6.14 16.12 -8.38
C THR A 367 -5.03 16.12 -7.33
N THR A 368 -5.17 15.30 -6.28
CA THR A 368 -4.15 15.18 -5.22
C THR A 368 -2.84 14.64 -5.80
N PHE A 369 -2.89 13.57 -6.60
CA PHE A 369 -1.70 12.99 -7.23
C PHE A 369 -1.05 13.97 -8.20
N LYS A 370 -1.85 14.70 -9.01
CA LYS A 370 -1.34 15.72 -9.93
C LYS A 370 -0.66 16.88 -9.20
N PHE A 371 -1.24 17.35 -8.10
CA PHE A 371 -0.65 18.40 -7.29
C PHE A 371 0.71 17.97 -6.72
N LEU A 372 0.78 16.76 -6.15
CA LEU A 372 2.03 16.22 -5.59
C LEU A 372 3.10 15.96 -6.66
N ASP A 373 2.71 15.56 -7.87
CA ASP A 373 3.61 15.45 -9.02
C ASP A 373 4.24 16.80 -9.41
N VAL A 374 3.47 17.88 -9.34
CA VAL A 374 3.97 19.24 -9.62
C VAL A 374 4.94 19.68 -8.52
N LEU A 375 4.59 19.48 -7.25
CA LEU A 375 5.48 19.81 -6.13
C LEU A 375 6.83 19.08 -6.22
N GLN A 376 6.81 17.78 -6.55
CA GLN A 376 8.05 17.01 -6.73
C GLN A 376 8.93 17.65 -7.81
N LYS A 377 8.36 17.97 -8.98
CA LYS A 377 9.11 18.57 -10.10
C LYS A 377 9.72 19.93 -9.76
N VAL A 378 9.00 20.75 -8.98
CA VAL A 378 9.48 22.08 -8.58
C VAL A 378 10.63 21.99 -7.59
N PHE A 379 10.48 21.18 -6.53
CA PHE A 379 11.39 21.24 -5.38
C PHE A 379 12.52 20.21 -5.40
N TYR A 380 12.37 19.09 -6.13
CA TYR A 380 13.38 18.02 -6.17
C TYR A 380 14.27 18.06 -7.42
N GLY A 381 14.23 19.15 -8.19
CA GLY A 381 15.06 19.30 -9.39
C GLY A 381 16.54 19.62 -9.11
N ASN A 382 16.83 20.41 -8.07
CA ASN A 382 18.20 20.80 -7.69
C ASN A 382 18.28 21.18 -6.20
N ASN A 383 19.49 21.40 -5.67
CA ASN A 383 19.68 21.72 -4.27
C ASN A 383 19.13 23.10 -3.87
N ALA A 384 19.19 24.12 -4.74
CA ALA A 384 18.61 25.43 -4.46
C ALA A 384 17.09 25.35 -4.22
N ALA A 385 16.38 24.57 -5.04
CA ALA A 385 14.96 24.35 -4.85
C ALA A 385 14.65 23.57 -3.56
N ARG A 386 15.53 22.65 -3.15
CA ARG A 386 15.40 21.93 -1.87
C ARG A 386 15.63 22.83 -0.67
N GLU A 387 16.61 23.73 -0.73
CA GLU A 387 16.80 24.75 0.30
C GLU A 387 15.53 25.58 0.46
N ALA A 388 14.95 26.03 -0.66
CA ALA A 388 13.69 26.78 -0.64
C ALA A 388 12.53 25.96 -0.05
N LEU A 389 12.44 24.66 -0.36
CA LEU A 389 11.46 23.77 0.27
C LEU A 389 11.62 23.73 1.79
N VAL A 390 12.85 23.58 2.29
CA VAL A 390 13.10 23.54 3.74
C VAL A 390 12.78 24.90 4.38
N GLU A 391 13.17 26.02 3.77
CA GLU A 391 12.80 27.36 4.26
C GLU A 391 11.28 27.54 4.34
N LEU A 392 10.54 27.13 3.31
CA LEU A 392 9.07 27.19 3.27
C LEU A 392 8.42 26.32 4.34
N CYS A 393 9.00 25.17 4.65
CA CYS A 393 8.52 24.33 5.75
C CYS A 393 8.61 25.03 7.11
N GLY A 394 9.40 26.11 7.24
CA GLY A 394 9.46 26.93 8.46
C GLY A 394 8.24 27.81 8.68
N ASP A 395 7.44 28.06 7.65
CA ASP A 395 6.26 28.91 7.70
C ASP A 395 5.04 28.16 8.29
N GLU A 396 4.41 28.72 9.33
CA GLU A 396 3.30 28.07 10.04
C GLU A 396 2.09 27.79 9.13
N TYR A 397 1.81 28.64 8.15
CA TYR A 397 0.73 28.39 7.19
C TYR A 397 1.03 27.14 6.36
N VAL A 398 2.27 27.02 5.86
CA VAL A 398 2.72 25.83 5.12
C VAL A 398 2.65 24.59 5.99
N GLN A 399 3.06 24.67 7.27
CA GLN A 399 2.95 23.54 8.20
C GLN A 399 1.49 23.10 8.37
N ARG A 400 0.59 24.05 8.68
CA ARG A 400 -0.85 23.81 8.87
C ARG A 400 -1.47 23.15 7.64
N MET A 401 -1.27 23.74 6.46
CA MET A 401 -1.81 23.21 5.19
C MET A 401 -1.29 21.81 4.89
N THR A 402 -0.01 21.56 5.16
CA THR A 402 0.61 20.25 4.95
C THR A 402 0.06 19.21 5.91
N PHE A 403 -0.05 19.50 7.20
CA PHE A 403 -0.58 18.54 8.18
C PHE A 403 -2.06 18.27 8.01
N ASP A 404 -2.88 19.29 7.77
CA ASP A 404 -4.30 19.10 7.47
C ASP A 404 -4.47 18.21 6.22
N SER A 405 -3.66 18.45 5.18
CA SER A 405 -3.70 17.64 3.97
C SER A 405 -3.17 16.22 4.18
N TYR A 406 -2.10 16.06 4.95
CA TYR A 406 -1.46 14.78 5.19
C TYR A 406 -2.25 13.90 6.15
N LEU A 407 -2.67 14.41 7.31
CA LEU A 407 -3.32 13.63 8.36
C LEU A 407 -4.74 13.21 7.98
N TYR A 408 -5.45 14.05 7.20
CA TYR A 408 -6.85 13.82 6.82
C TYR A 408 -7.07 13.47 5.35
N LYS A 409 -6.02 13.55 4.52
CA LYS A 409 -6.07 13.23 3.08
C LYS A 409 -7.15 13.99 2.32
N LYS A 410 -7.37 15.24 2.73
CA LYS A 410 -8.25 16.22 2.09
C LYS A 410 -7.42 17.45 1.77
N LEU A 411 -7.59 18.04 0.60
CA LEU A 411 -6.98 19.35 0.32
C LEU A 411 -7.46 20.33 1.40
N ALA A 412 -6.52 20.86 2.18
CA ALA A 412 -6.83 21.82 3.21
C ALA A 412 -7.53 23.04 2.58
N SER A 413 -8.55 23.57 3.25
CA SER A 413 -9.22 24.79 2.83
C SER A 413 -8.32 25.98 3.13
N GLY A 414 -7.65 26.48 2.09
CA GLY A 414 -6.78 27.65 2.19
C GLY A 414 -7.54 28.97 2.28
N ASN A 415 -6.87 30.00 2.80
CA ASN A 415 -7.31 31.39 2.68
C ASN A 415 -6.66 31.98 1.42
N ARG A 416 -7.46 32.52 0.49
CA ARG A 416 -6.98 33.03 -0.81
C ARG A 416 -5.82 34.03 -0.69
N TRP A 417 -5.78 34.84 0.37
CA TRP A 417 -4.70 35.78 0.63
C TRP A 417 -3.44 35.10 1.16
N GLU A 418 -3.59 34.13 2.07
CA GLU A 418 -2.47 33.34 2.58
C GLU A 418 -1.88 32.43 1.50
N ASP A 419 -2.72 31.87 0.61
CA ASP A 419 -2.28 31.10 -0.56
C ASP A 419 -1.47 31.98 -1.53
N ALA A 420 -1.95 33.20 -1.83
CA ALA A 420 -1.22 34.15 -2.66
C ALA A 420 0.13 34.54 -2.03
N LYS A 421 0.14 34.76 -0.70
CA LYS A 421 1.36 35.04 0.06
C LYS A 421 2.33 33.84 0.02
N MET A 422 1.84 32.61 0.18
CA MET A 422 2.64 31.39 0.09
C MET A 422 3.29 31.25 -1.29
N VAL A 423 2.55 31.52 -2.37
CA VAL A 423 3.09 31.52 -3.74
C VAL A 423 4.19 32.57 -3.90
N MET A 424 3.95 33.81 -3.43
CA MET A 424 4.96 34.88 -3.48
C MET A 424 6.21 34.54 -2.66
N ASN A 425 6.04 33.99 -1.45
CA ASN A 425 7.13 33.51 -0.61
C ASN A 425 7.90 32.37 -1.27
N THR A 426 7.21 31.46 -1.94
CA THR A 426 7.82 30.36 -2.71
C THR A 426 8.70 30.91 -3.84
N ILE A 427 8.19 31.87 -4.61
CA ILE A 427 8.95 32.51 -5.68
C ILE A 427 10.16 33.25 -5.10
N SER A 428 9.97 34.02 -4.02
CA SER A 428 11.05 34.78 -3.37
C SER A 428 12.15 33.86 -2.82
N SER A 429 11.78 32.77 -2.15
CA SER A 429 12.71 31.77 -1.62
C SER A 429 13.44 31.05 -2.76
N LEU A 430 12.74 30.63 -3.82
CA LEU A 430 13.39 30.04 -5.00
C LEU A 430 14.40 31.00 -5.66
N VAL A 431 14.08 32.30 -5.78
CA VAL A 431 15.01 33.30 -6.31
C VAL A 431 16.23 33.43 -5.39
N ARG A 432 16.01 33.59 -4.08
CA ARG A 432 17.08 33.72 -3.07
C ARG A 432 17.99 32.50 -3.04
N CYS A 433 17.40 31.30 -2.97
CA CYS A 433 18.15 30.05 -2.94
C CYS A 433 18.83 29.73 -4.26
N ASN A 434 18.32 30.17 -5.42
CA ASN A 434 19.05 30.07 -6.68
C ASN A 434 20.28 31.00 -6.70
N ILE A 435 20.18 32.18 -6.09
CA ILE A 435 21.32 33.09 -5.94
C ILE A 435 22.36 32.47 -4.98
N MET A 436 21.94 31.95 -3.82
CA MET A 436 22.81 31.28 -2.84
C MET A 436 23.36 29.93 -3.35
N GLY A 437 22.58 29.18 -4.12
CA GLY A 437 22.93 27.86 -4.64
C GLY A 437 24.13 27.92 -5.59
N ARG A 438 24.29 29.03 -6.32
CA ARG A 438 25.49 29.30 -7.12
C ARG A 438 26.75 29.43 -6.24
N GLU A 439 26.64 29.95 -5.02
CA GLU A 439 27.76 30.08 -4.09
C GLU A 439 28.08 28.76 -3.38
N VAL A 440 27.06 27.95 -3.06
CA VAL A 440 27.24 26.63 -2.43
C VAL A 440 27.79 25.60 -3.43
N GLU A 441 27.32 25.58 -4.68
CA GLU A 441 27.88 24.72 -5.73
C GLU A 441 29.33 25.09 -6.05
N ALA A 442 29.65 26.39 -6.12
CA ALA A 442 31.02 26.87 -6.29
C ALA A 442 31.94 26.50 -5.11
N SER A 443 31.41 26.48 -3.89
CA SER A 443 32.14 26.08 -2.68
C SER A 443 32.34 24.55 -2.62
N ALA A 444 31.33 23.77 -2.99
CA ALA A 444 31.41 22.31 -3.06
C ALA A 444 32.40 21.83 -4.14
N GLN A 445 32.43 22.48 -5.31
CA GLN A 445 33.44 22.20 -6.35
C GLN A 445 34.87 22.54 -5.90
N LYS A 446 35.06 23.64 -5.14
CA LYS A 446 36.38 24.02 -4.59
C LYS A 446 36.91 23.05 -3.54
N ILE A 447 36.01 22.38 -2.81
CA ILE A 447 36.37 21.36 -1.81
C ILE A 447 36.70 20.04 -2.51
N LEU A 448 35.94 19.66 -3.54
CA LEU A 448 36.19 18.45 -4.33
C LEU A 448 37.43 18.55 -5.24
N SER A 449 37.88 19.74 -5.61
CA SER A 449 39.11 19.95 -6.39
C SER A 449 40.39 19.98 -5.55
N ARG A 450 40.28 19.79 -4.22
CA ARG A 450 41.39 19.78 -3.26
C ARG A 450 41.60 18.42 -2.58
N VAL A 451 40.83 17.42 -3.02
CA VAL A 451 41.05 15.97 -2.80
C VAL A 451 41.46 15.40 -4.15
#